data_AF-A0A814RLF0-F1
#
_entry.id   AF-A0A814RLF0-F1
#
_cell.length_a   1.000
_cell.length_b   1.000
_cell.length_c   1.000
_cell.angle_alpha   90.00
_cell.angle_beta   90.00
_cell.angle_gamma   90.00
#
_symmetry.space_group_name_H-M   'P 1'
#
loop_
_entity.id
_entity.type
_entity.pdbx_description
1 polymer ?
#
loop_
_entity_poly.entity_id
_entity_poly.type
_entity_poly.pdbx_seq_one_letter_code
_entity_poly.pdbx_strand_id
1 'polypeptide(L)'
;MDYMNEDRLQEKARRWQQLQTKRFADTRRFCFTDIQKEDMPAEHIRKIIRDHGDMTKRKFRHDKRVYLDALKYMPRAVYKLLENMPMPWEQIRNVKVIYHITGAITFVNEIPWVIEPVYIAQWGTIWIMMRREKRDRRHFKRMRFPSFDDEEPPLDYADNILDVEPLVQYNCN
;
A
#
# COMPACT_ATOMS: atom_id res chain seq x y z
N MET A 1 51.70 45.52 16.79
CA MET A 1 50.83 44.51 17.43
C MET A 1 49.41 44.96 17.17
N ASP A 2 48.84 44.56 16.04
CA ASP A 2 47.45 44.90 15.71
C ASP A 2 46.54 44.15 16.69
N TYR A 3 45.95 44.90 17.62
CA TYR A 3 44.85 44.41 18.45
C TYR A 3 43.69 44.10 17.52
N MET A 4 43.51 42.82 17.18
CA MET A 4 42.33 42.38 16.45
C MET A 4 41.09 42.75 17.27
N ASN A 5 40.24 43.58 16.67
CA ASN A 5 39.02 44.11 17.30
C ASN A 5 38.19 42.98 17.95
N GLU A 6 37.84 43.14 19.23
CA GLU A 6 37.17 42.13 20.09
C GLU A 6 35.92 41.55 19.40
N ASP A 7 35.15 42.41 18.72
CA ASP A 7 33.94 42.06 17.99
C ASP A 7 34.21 41.08 16.84
N ARG A 8 35.34 41.22 16.14
CA ARG A 8 35.74 40.30 15.06
C ARG A 8 36.14 38.94 15.62
N LEU A 9 36.70 38.91 16.83
CA LEU A 9 37.07 37.68 17.51
C LEU A 9 35.83 36.92 17.98
N GLN A 10 34.85 37.63 18.56
CA GLN A 10 33.56 37.07 18.96
C GLN A 10 32.78 36.51 17.76
N GLU A 11 32.77 37.24 16.65
CA GLU A 11 32.11 36.76 15.43
C GLU A 11 32.78 35.51 14.88
N LYS A 12 34.12 35.44 14.91
CA LYS A 12 34.88 34.25 14.50
C LYS A 12 34.59 33.06 15.42
N ALA A 13 34.51 33.27 16.73
CA ALA A 13 34.15 32.25 17.71
C ALA A 13 32.73 31.73 17.48
N ARG A 14 31.76 32.62 17.24
CA ARG A 14 30.36 32.25 16.94
C ARG A 14 30.27 31.41 15.66
N ARG A 15 30.95 31.83 14.60
CA ARG A 15 31.01 31.07 13.32
C ARG A 15 31.66 29.71 13.50
N TRP A 16 32.73 29.63 14.30
CA TRP A 16 33.40 28.36 14.60
C TRP A 16 32.49 27.42 15.39
N GLN A 17 31.78 27.92 16.40
CA GLN A 17 30.83 27.13 17.19
C GLN A 17 29.68 26.60 16.31
N GLN A 18 29.09 27.45 15.47
CA GLN A 18 28.05 27.03 14.52
C GLN A 18 28.55 25.97 13.53
N LEU A 19 29.79 26.10 13.05
CA LEU A 19 30.40 25.12 12.17
C LEU A 19 30.61 23.78 12.88
N GLN A 20 31.11 23.82 14.13
CA GLN A 20 31.42 22.62 14.91
C GLN A 20 30.14 21.86 15.28
N THR A 21 29.09 22.56 15.73
CA THR A 21 27.78 21.97 16.02
C THR A 21 27.17 21.31 14.79
N LYS A 22 27.29 21.93 13.60
CA LYS A 22 26.80 21.34 12.34
C LYS A 22 27.66 20.17 11.87
N ARG A 23 28.98 20.24 12.05
CA ARG A 23 29.93 19.23 11.58
C ARG A 23 29.81 17.94 12.39
N PHE A 24 29.63 18.04 13.70
CA PHE A 24 29.52 16.91 14.62
C PHE A 24 28.08 16.68 15.09
N ALA A 25 27.08 17.13 14.32
CA ALA A 25 25.69 16.81 14.57
C ALA A 25 25.47 15.30 14.51
N ASP A 26 24.54 14.79 15.32
CA ASP A 26 24.26 13.35 15.43
C ASP A 26 23.85 12.71 14.09
N THR A 27 23.24 13.51 13.19
CA THR A 27 22.89 13.10 11.82
C THR A 27 24.10 12.87 10.90
N ARG A 28 25.29 13.30 11.31
CA ARG A 28 26.55 13.14 10.55
C ARG A 28 27.51 12.17 11.20
N ARG A 29 27.09 11.50 12.28
CA ARG A 29 27.86 10.42 12.88
C ARG A 29 28.01 9.29 11.86
N PHE A 30 29.15 8.62 11.91
CA PHE A 30 29.37 7.41 11.15
C PHE A 30 28.34 6.35 11.56
N CYS A 31 27.74 5.64 10.59
CA CYS A 31 26.60 4.74 10.81
C CYS A 31 25.30 5.45 11.26
N PHE A 32 25.10 6.72 10.89
CA PHE A 32 23.77 7.32 10.98
C PHE A 32 22.84 6.68 9.94
N THR A 33 21.77 6.05 10.39
CA THR A 33 20.68 5.61 9.51
C THR A 33 19.66 6.73 9.39
N ASP A 34 19.37 7.13 8.17
CA ASP A 34 18.33 8.11 7.89
C ASP A 34 16.97 7.65 8.43
N ILE A 35 16.08 8.63 8.59
CA ILE A 35 14.71 8.43 9.04
C ILE A 35 14.01 7.45 8.09
N GLN A 36 13.29 6.48 8.66
CA GLN A 36 12.52 5.52 7.89
C GLN A 36 11.43 6.24 7.09
N LYS A 37 11.11 5.71 5.91
CA LYS A 37 10.03 6.25 5.09
C LYS A 37 8.69 5.98 5.80
N GLU A 38 8.01 7.05 6.17
CA GLU A 38 6.66 7.03 6.71
C GLU A 38 5.63 6.67 5.63
N ASP A 39 4.48 6.17 6.06
CA ASP A 39 3.38 5.83 5.17
C ASP A 39 2.76 7.09 4.54
N MET A 40 2.55 7.04 3.22
CA MET A 40 1.91 8.12 2.47
C MET A 40 0.37 7.99 2.55
N PRO A 41 -0.39 9.09 2.42
CA PRO A 41 -1.84 9.03 2.42
C PRO A 41 -2.36 8.20 1.23
N ALA A 42 -3.39 7.38 1.46
CA ALA A 42 -3.92 6.45 0.47
C ALA A 42 -4.45 7.13 -0.81
N GLU A 43 -4.93 8.38 -0.69
CA GLU A 43 -5.38 9.19 -1.82
C GLU A 43 -4.28 9.48 -2.84
N HIS A 44 -3.02 9.54 -2.39
CA HIS A 44 -1.89 9.84 -3.26
C HIS A 44 -1.75 8.80 -4.38
N ILE A 45 -1.81 7.52 -4.03
CA ILE A 45 -1.73 6.41 -5.00
C ILE A 45 -2.95 6.42 -5.91
N ARG A 46 -4.15 6.57 -5.33
CA ARG A 46 -5.42 6.59 -6.09
C ARG A 46 -5.41 7.68 -7.15
N LYS A 47 -4.94 8.88 -6.79
CA LYS A 47 -4.80 10.00 -7.71
C LYS A 47 -3.78 9.72 -8.81
N ILE A 48 -2.62 9.17 -8.48
CA ILE A 48 -1.59 8.82 -9.47
C ILE A 48 -2.14 7.86 -10.51
N ILE A 49 -2.81 6.78 -10.08
CA ILE A 49 -3.39 5.78 -10.99
C ILE A 49 -4.46 6.41 -11.89
N ARG A 50 -5.37 7.22 -11.31
CA ARG A 50 -6.41 7.93 -12.06
C ARG A 50 -5.85 8.93 -13.07
N ASP A 51 -4.79 9.65 -12.73
CA ASP A 51 -4.17 10.63 -13.61
C ASP A 51 -3.49 9.98 -14.82
N HIS A 52 -2.78 8.86 -14.60
CA HIS A 52 -2.09 8.08 -15.63
C HIS A 52 -3.06 7.34 -16.55
N GLY A 53 -4.11 6.72 -16.00
CA GLY A 53 -5.15 6.02 -16.74
C GLY A 53 -4.57 4.98 -17.72
N ASP A 54 -5.00 5.07 -18.97
CA ASP A 54 -4.60 4.19 -20.08
C ASP A 54 -3.28 4.60 -20.78
N MET A 55 -2.55 5.58 -20.23
CA MET A 55 -1.28 6.08 -20.80
C MET A 55 -1.41 6.66 -22.23
N THR A 56 -2.61 7.03 -22.69
CA THR A 56 -2.80 7.67 -24.01
C THR A 56 -2.28 9.11 -24.05
N LYS A 57 -2.38 9.81 -22.91
CA LYS A 57 -1.95 11.22 -22.78
C LYS A 57 -0.45 11.39 -23.06
N ARG A 58 -0.12 12.35 -23.95
CA ARG A 58 1.29 12.70 -24.28
C ARG A 58 2.11 13.16 -23.07
N LYS A 59 1.47 13.68 -22.02
CA LYS A 59 2.11 14.13 -20.78
C LYS A 59 2.97 13.04 -20.13
N PHE A 60 2.49 11.79 -20.12
CA PHE A 60 3.13 10.66 -19.45
C PHE A 60 4.00 9.81 -20.40
N ARG A 61 4.51 10.41 -21.49
CA ARG A 61 5.31 9.69 -22.48
C ARG A 61 6.60 9.10 -21.89
N HIS A 62 7.22 9.78 -20.94
CA HIS A 62 8.46 9.32 -20.31
C HIS A 62 8.24 8.11 -19.40
N ASP A 63 7.05 8.00 -18.80
CA ASP A 63 6.71 6.93 -17.84
C ASP A 63 6.34 5.62 -18.54
N LYS A 64 5.97 5.65 -19.83
CA LYS A 64 5.59 4.44 -20.61
C LYS A 64 6.65 3.33 -20.56
N ARG A 65 7.94 3.70 -20.59
CA ARG A 65 9.05 2.74 -20.49
C ARG A 65 9.02 2.00 -19.16
N VAL A 66 8.80 2.73 -18.08
CA VAL A 66 8.79 2.18 -16.71
C VAL A 66 7.64 1.19 -16.53
N TYR A 67 6.47 1.44 -17.12
CA TYR A 67 5.34 0.51 -17.10
C TYR A 67 5.67 -0.82 -17.80
N LEU A 68 6.38 -0.77 -18.94
CA LEU A 68 6.83 -1.98 -19.64
C LEU A 68 7.88 -2.75 -18.81
N ASP A 69 8.82 -2.04 -18.18
CA ASP A 69 9.84 -2.66 -17.34
C ASP A 69 9.23 -3.32 -16.09
N ALA A 70 8.16 -2.72 -15.54
CA ALA A 70 7.44 -3.23 -14.38
C ALA A 70 6.74 -4.58 -14.65
N LEU A 71 6.40 -4.88 -15.90
CA LEU A 71 5.75 -6.15 -16.30
C LEU A 71 6.55 -7.38 -15.84
N LYS A 72 7.88 -7.28 -15.80
CA LYS A 72 8.77 -8.34 -15.29
C LYS A 72 8.41 -8.79 -13.87
N TYR A 73 7.93 -7.87 -13.03
CA TYR A 73 7.63 -8.12 -11.62
C TYR A 73 6.13 -8.39 -11.36
N MET A 74 5.30 -8.39 -12.41
CA MET A 74 3.87 -8.65 -12.30
C MET A 74 3.55 -10.00 -11.63
N PRO A 75 4.25 -11.12 -11.92
CA PRO A 75 4.00 -12.38 -11.22
C PRO A 75 4.17 -12.27 -9.70
N ARG A 76 5.12 -11.46 -9.23
CA ARG A 76 5.36 -11.24 -7.80
C ARG A 76 4.24 -10.40 -7.17
N ALA A 77 3.75 -9.39 -7.86
CA ALA A 77 2.62 -8.58 -7.41
C ALA A 77 1.35 -9.42 -7.28
N VAL A 78 1.05 -10.23 -8.31
CA VAL A 78 -0.10 -11.15 -8.31
C VAL A 78 0.00 -12.17 -7.18
N TYR A 79 1.17 -12.79 -6.99
CA TYR A 79 1.39 -13.73 -5.88
C TYR A 79 1.08 -13.10 -4.52
N LYS A 80 1.62 -11.90 -4.26
CA LYS A 80 1.40 -11.19 -3.00
C LYS A 80 -0.04 -10.73 -2.78
N LEU A 81 -0.74 -10.39 -3.86
CA LEU A 81 -2.16 -10.05 -3.82
C LEU A 81 -3.02 -11.27 -3.45
N LEU A 82 -2.78 -12.43 -4.10
CA LEU A 82 -3.52 -13.66 -3.83
C LEU A 82 -3.20 -14.26 -2.46
N GLU A 83 -1.97 -14.11 -1.97
CA GLU A 83 -1.58 -14.54 -0.63
C GLU A 83 -2.40 -13.82 0.46
N ASN A 84 -2.81 -12.56 0.21
CA ASN A 84 -3.51 -11.72 1.17
C ASN A 84 -5.00 -11.54 0.85
N MET A 85 -5.63 -12.53 0.20
CA MET A 85 -7.09 -12.53 0.03
C MET A 85 -7.81 -12.42 1.40
N PRO A 86 -8.89 -11.63 1.50
CA PRO A 86 -9.69 -11.56 2.71
C PRO A 86 -10.37 -12.90 2.98
N MET A 87 -10.38 -13.32 4.23
CA MET A 87 -11.04 -14.57 4.62
C MET A 87 -12.57 -14.39 4.68
N PRO A 88 -13.39 -15.45 4.57
CA PRO A 88 -14.85 -15.32 4.49
C PRO A 88 -15.54 -14.69 5.71
N TRP A 89 -14.86 -14.66 6.86
CA TRP A 89 -15.31 -14.00 8.09
C TRP A 89 -14.83 -12.54 8.19
N GLU A 90 -14.08 -12.03 7.21
CA GLU A 90 -13.60 -10.65 7.14
C GLU A 90 -14.40 -9.87 6.09
N GLN A 91 -14.82 -8.64 6.40
CA GLN A 91 -15.51 -7.74 5.45
C GLN A 91 -14.49 -6.97 4.62
N ILE A 92 -13.59 -6.29 5.32
CA ILE A 92 -12.60 -5.41 4.73
C ILE A 92 -11.26 -5.80 5.34
N ARG A 93 -10.28 -6.02 4.47
CA ARG A 93 -8.91 -6.26 4.86
C ARG A 93 -8.04 -5.12 4.34
N ASN A 94 -7.57 -4.28 5.26
CA ASN A 94 -6.61 -3.22 4.95
C ASN A 94 -5.20 -3.80 4.96
N VAL A 95 -4.46 -3.56 3.88
CA VAL A 95 -3.16 -4.19 3.64
C VAL A 95 -2.15 -3.10 3.27
N LYS A 96 -0.94 -3.18 3.82
CA LYS A 96 0.16 -2.30 3.46
C LYS A 96 0.63 -2.54 2.04
N VAL A 97 0.80 -1.47 1.27
CA VAL A 97 1.19 -1.52 -0.13
C VAL A 97 2.47 -0.72 -0.34
N ILE A 98 3.41 -1.30 -1.07
CA ILE A 98 4.55 -0.59 -1.67
C ILE A 98 4.22 -0.38 -3.15
N TYR A 99 4.29 0.86 -3.59
CA TYR A 99 3.96 1.23 -4.97
C TYR A 99 5.12 1.97 -5.63
N HIS A 100 5.21 1.86 -6.95
CA HIS A 100 6.12 2.68 -7.73
C HIS A 100 5.62 4.14 -7.77
N ILE A 101 6.52 5.13 -7.73
CA ILE A 101 6.15 6.56 -7.67
C ILE A 101 5.26 7.02 -8.83
N THR A 102 5.37 6.38 -10.00
CA THR A 102 4.52 6.66 -11.17
C THR A 102 3.23 5.82 -11.22
N GLY A 103 3.00 4.93 -10.25
CA GLY A 103 1.87 3.99 -10.25
C GLY A 103 2.04 2.77 -11.16
N ALA A 104 3.23 2.54 -11.73
CA ALA A 104 3.49 1.46 -12.68
C ALA A 104 3.20 0.05 -12.14
N ILE A 105 3.46 -0.18 -10.85
CA ILE A 105 3.17 -1.45 -10.18
C ILE A 105 2.96 -1.21 -8.69
N THR A 106 2.12 -2.04 -8.09
CA THR A 106 1.80 -2.05 -6.67
C THR A 106 2.04 -3.45 -6.11
N PHE A 107 2.73 -3.54 -4.98
CA PHE A 107 2.99 -4.76 -4.25
C PHE A 107 2.35 -4.69 -2.89
N VAL A 108 1.64 -5.74 -2.51
CA VAL A 108 1.27 -5.96 -1.12
C VAL A 108 2.53 -6.31 -0.32
N ASN A 109 2.83 -5.54 0.73
CA ASN A 109 3.99 -5.69 1.58
C ASN A 109 3.64 -6.33 2.94
N GLU A 110 2.89 -7.42 2.88
CA GLU A 110 2.50 -8.18 4.07
C GLU A 110 2.66 -9.68 3.85
N ILE A 111 2.84 -10.39 4.95
CA ILE A 111 2.77 -11.85 5.05
C ILE A 111 1.63 -12.15 6.01
N PRO A 112 0.63 -12.95 5.63
CA PRO A 112 -0.51 -13.26 6.49
C PRO A 112 -0.10 -14.25 7.58
N TRP A 113 0.31 -13.73 8.73
CA TRP A 113 0.56 -14.56 9.91
C TRP A 113 -0.77 -14.91 10.58
N VAL A 114 -1.04 -16.20 10.77
CA VAL A 114 -2.26 -16.67 11.41
C VAL A 114 -1.93 -17.67 12.51
N ILE A 115 -2.66 -17.59 13.62
CA ILE A 115 -2.56 -18.55 14.72
C ILE A 115 -3.29 -19.84 14.30
N GLU A 116 -2.54 -20.93 14.16
CA GLU A 116 -3.03 -22.22 13.63
C GLU A 116 -4.34 -22.73 14.29
N PRO A 117 -4.45 -22.88 15.63
CA PRO A 117 -5.67 -23.40 16.24
C PRO A 117 -6.89 -22.48 16.01
N VAL A 118 -6.68 -21.16 15.97
CA VAL A 118 -7.76 -20.20 15.70
C VAL A 118 -8.21 -20.30 14.25
N TYR A 119 -7.26 -20.42 13.32
CA TYR A 119 -7.55 -20.55 11.90
C TYR A 119 -8.38 -21.81 11.60
N ILE A 120 -8.01 -22.94 12.20
CA ILE A 120 -8.75 -24.20 12.05
C ILE A 120 -10.17 -24.07 12.64
N ALA A 121 -10.30 -23.44 13.82
CA ALA A 121 -11.60 -23.20 14.43
C ALA A 121 -12.49 -22.30 13.56
N GLN A 122 -11.95 -21.21 13.02
CA GLN A 122 -12.66 -20.30 12.11
C GLN A 122 -13.15 -21.03 10.86
N TRP A 123 -12.30 -21.81 10.20
CA TRP A 123 -12.73 -22.64 9.05
C TRP A 123 -13.77 -23.69 9.43
N GLY A 124 -13.68 -24.27 10.63
CA GLY A 124 -14.70 -25.16 11.18
C GLY A 124 -16.07 -24.48 11.31
N THR A 125 -16.11 -23.23 11.78
CA THR A 125 -17.36 -22.46 11.88
C THR A 125 -17.96 -22.20 10.50
N ILE A 126 -17.15 -21.75 9.54
CA ILE A 126 -17.57 -21.51 8.14
C ILE A 126 -18.08 -22.79 7.49
N TRP A 127 -17.43 -23.93 7.72
CA TRP A 127 -17.87 -25.21 7.19
C TRP A 127 -19.28 -25.58 7.65
N ILE A 128 -19.57 -25.41 8.95
CA ILE A 128 -20.90 -25.68 9.51
C ILE A 128 -21.93 -24.72 8.92
N MET A 129 -21.61 -23.43 8.82
CA MET A 129 -22.48 -22.42 8.25
C MET A 129 -22.83 -22.69 6.78
N MET A 130 -21.82 -22.92 5.94
CA MET A 130 -22.02 -23.18 4.51
C MET A 130 -22.86 -24.44 4.30
N ARG A 131 -22.71 -25.46 5.16
CA ARG A 131 -23.57 -26.66 5.11
C ARG A 131 -25.01 -26.37 5.51
N ARG A 132 -25.24 -25.55 6.53
CA ARG A 132 -26.59 -25.12 6.93
C ARG A 132 -27.24 -24.29 5.83
N GLU A 133 -26.54 -23.29 5.30
CA GLU A 133 -27.01 -22.44 4.20
C GLU A 133 -27.36 -23.27 2.97
N LYS A 134 -26.50 -24.23 2.58
CA LYS A 134 -26.77 -25.13 1.44
C LYS A 134 -27.97 -26.06 1.67
N ARG A 135 -28.23 -26.47 2.92
CA ARG A 135 -29.37 -27.32 3.28
C ARG A 135 -30.68 -26.52 3.28
N ASP A 136 -30.67 -25.33 3.86
CA ASP A 136 -31.88 -24.56 4.16
C ASP A 136 -32.34 -23.70 2.96
N ARG A 137 -31.41 -23.33 2.06
CA ARG A 137 -31.72 -22.50 0.89
C ARG A 137 -32.33 -23.31 -0.26
N ARG A 138 -33.54 -22.92 -0.69
CA ARG A 138 -34.27 -23.58 -1.79
C ARG A 138 -33.61 -23.44 -3.16
N HIS A 139 -33.08 -22.25 -3.49
CA HIS A 139 -32.41 -21.99 -4.76
C HIS A 139 -31.08 -21.27 -4.52
N PHE A 140 -29.99 -21.97 -4.82
CA PHE A 140 -28.64 -21.43 -4.75
C PHE A 140 -28.15 -21.07 -6.16
N LYS A 141 -28.24 -19.79 -6.52
CA LYS A 141 -27.72 -19.27 -7.78
C LYS A 141 -26.21 -19.10 -7.65
N ARG A 142 -25.45 -19.82 -8.48
CA ARG A 142 -23.99 -19.65 -8.58
C ARG A 142 -23.69 -18.37 -9.37
N MET A 143 -22.57 -17.73 -9.06
CA MET A 143 -22.06 -16.63 -9.87
C MET A 143 -21.74 -17.13 -11.27
N ARG A 144 -21.92 -16.26 -12.26
CA ARG A 144 -21.49 -16.51 -13.64
C ARG A 144 -20.04 -16.04 -13.76
N PHE A 145 -19.23 -16.85 -14.44
CA PHE A 145 -17.87 -16.48 -14.79
C PHE A 145 -17.77 -16.36 -16.32
N PRO A 146 -17.12 -15.32 -16.86
CA PRO A 146 -16.60 -14.12 -16.17
C PRO A 146 -17.71 -13.26 -15.53
N SER A 147 -17.38 -12.51 -14.48
CA SER A 147 -18.34 -11.65 -13.79
C SER A 147 -18.64 -10.35 -14.54
N PHE A 148 -17.66 -9.83 -15.28
CA PHE A 148 -17.72 -8.61 -16.07
C PHE A 148 -17.58 -8.95 -17.56
N ASP A 149 -18.12 -8.10 -18.43
CA ASP A 149 -17.97 -8.24 -19.89
C ASP A 149 -16.58 -7.78 -20.35
N ASP A 150 -16.10 -8.27 -21.49
CA ASP A 150 -14.75 -7.98 -21.99
C ASP A 150 -14.58 -6.51 -22.43
N GLU A 151 -15.67 -5.86 -22.84
CA GLU A 151 -15.70 -4.45 -23.26
C GLU A 151 -15.94 -3.47 -22.10
N GLU A 152 -16.28 -3.97 -20.90
CA GLU A 152 -16.51 -3.12 -19.75
C GLU A 152 -15.16 -2.66 -19.14
N PRO A 153 -14.94 -1.33 -19.00
CA PRO A 153 -13.72 -0.84 -18.36
C PRO A 153 -13.70 -1.23 -16.87
N PRO A 154 -12.50 -1.37 -16.28
CA PRO A 154 -12.38 -1.68 -14.86
C PRO A 154 -13.02 -0.59 -14.01
N LEU A 155 -13.83 -1.01 -13.04
CA LEU A 155 -14.55 -0.13 -12.13
C LEU A 155 -13.59 0.61 -11.19
N ASP A 156 -13.75 1.94 -11.05
CA ASP A 156 -12.96 2.72 -10.09
C ASP A 156 -13.47 2.47 -8.65
N TYR A 157 -12.52 2.24 -7.74
CA TYR A 157 -12.80 1.96 -6.33
C TYR A 157 -13.32 3.20 -5.59
N ALA A 158 -12.77 4.38 -5.89
CA ALA A 158 -13.12 5.61 -5.19
C ALA A 158 -14.57 6.02 -5.41
N ASP A 159 -15.06 5.89 -6.64
CA ASP A 159 -16.40 6.36 -7.02
C ASP A 159 -17.49 5.32 -6.72
N ASN A 160 -17.18 4.01 -6.75
CA ASN A 160 -18.21 2.95 -6.70
C ASN A 160 -18.21 2.09 -5.44
N ILE A 161 -17.06 1.95 -4.76
CA ILE A 161 -16.91 0.96 -3.68
C ILE A 161 -16.70 1.63 -2.32
N LEU A 162 -16.03 2.79 -2.27
CA LEU A 162 -15.64 3.43 -1.02
C LEU A 162 -16.82 3.76 -0.10
N ASP A 163 -17.94 4.23 -0.67
CA ASP A 163 -19.12 4.69 0.08
C ASP A 163 -20.18 3.59 0.30
N VAL A 164 -19.95 2.39 -0.24
CA VAL A 164 -20.91 1.28 -0.15
C VAL A 164 -20.60 0.44 1.07
N GLU A 165 -21.57 0.35 1.99
CA GLU A 165 -21.44 -0.54 3.15
C GLU A 165 -21.35 -2.00 2.70
N PRO A 166 -20.38 -2.77 3.24
CA PRO A 166 -20.21 -4.15 2.85
C PRO A 166 -21.34 -5.02 3.39
N LEU A 167 -21.70 -6.05 2.64
CA LEU A 167 -22.73 -7.00 3.05
C LEU A 167 -22.36 -7.73 4.35
N VAL A 168 -23.40 -8.26 5.00
CA VAL A 168 -23.28 -8.97 6.28
C VAL A 168 -22.35 -10.19 6.15
N GLN A 169 -21.45 -10.36 7.12
CA GLN A 169 -20.52 -11.48 7.21
C GLN A 169 -21.21 -12.77 7.64
N TYR A 170 -20.58 -13.89 7.30
CA TYR A 170 -20.88 -15.19 7.90
C TYR A 170 -20.29 -15.26 9.33
N ASN A 171 -20.98 -14.67 10.32
CA ASN A 171 -20.57 -14.70 11.72
C ASN A 171 -21.51 -15.55 12.59
N CYS A 172 -20.92 -16.41 13.43
CA CYS A 172 -21.62 -17.26 14.38
C CYS A 172 -21.69 -16.47 15.70
N ASN A 173 -22.55 -15.46 15.78
CA ASN A 173 -22.96 -14.93 17.08
C ASN A 173 -24.32 -15.51 17.45
#